data_AF-A0A9D9G9I4-F1
#
_entry.id   AF-A0A9D9G9I4-F1
#
_cell.length_a   1.000
_cell.length_b   1.000
_cell.length_c   1.000
_cell.angle_alpha   90.00
_cell.angle_beta   90.00
_cell.angle_gamma   90.00
#
_symmetry.space_group_name_H-M   'P 1'
#
loop_
_entity.id
_entity.type
_entity.pdbx_description
1 polymer ?
#
loop_
_entity_poly.entity_id
_entity_poly.type
_entity_poly.pdbx_seq_one_letter_code
_entity_poly.pdbx_strand_id
1 'polypeptide(L)'
;MTSLRLYIAIICGILISSVTYAQNLPVESYRTPLMPCPTAADAHSKITPNRYVQIVEEWQDVEGKLHGEFTFPFSWLERQVFVRIEGCAAPYSIYINGKLAGDSTNGHVAKEINITKLCREDKNSVELRLMNNNEVKDIECFTCGASQPIVYIISQPRVRIRDVAWRTNIGMGGVVNIDFSAVMKNETLGAKTSRIYYELFLNDTLRLSGGHRDVELGMYGVDTMRFGAPVPDSILWSRESPSQISLRLKNRIAGRDVEFYDLDVALRQLEYKDGKFYVNNRVENISWHTMSPLATTKELAEAYNAGIRAIRFTAGYVRDELLEWCDAKGVYVALTAPINSSLAGKSRKRGGNPSNNPRWRGEYMERVTAMIHTTKRHASVIAYYLADESSNGICLYESYLAAKAISDRPIFYEDGTREWNCD
;
A
#
# COMPACT_ATOMS: atom_id res chain seq x y z
N MET A 1 -28.71 -5.20 -15.77
CA MET A 1 -28.33 -6.20 -14.75
C MET A 1 -26.83 -6.19 -14.37
N THR A 2 -26.07 -5.15 -14.75
CA THR A 2 -24.63 -5.01 -14.50
C THR A 2 -24.26 -4.16 -13.27
N SER A 3 -25.23 -3.47 -12.66
CA SER A 3 -25.00 -2.57 -11.51
C SER A 3 -24.93 -3.28 -10.15
N LEU A 4 -25.46 -4.51 -10.03
CA LEU A 4 -25.55 -5.21 -8.73
C LEU A 4 -24.28 -5.99 -8.37
N ARG A 5 -23.49 -6.44 -9.37
CA ARG A 5 -22.21 -7.14 -9.14
C ARG A 5 -21.11 -6.19 -8.63
N LEU A 6 -21.23 -4.89 -8.92
CA LEU A 6 -20.25 -3.86 -8.50
C LEU A 6 -20.31 -3.55 -6.99
N TYR A 7 -21.47 -3.77 -6.35
CA TYR A 7 -21.66 -3.52 -4.92
C TYR A 7 -21.19 -4.68 -4.03
N ILE A 8 -21.21 -5.92 -4.53
CA ILE A 8 -20.87 -7.12 -3.74
C ILE A 8 -19.34 -7.29 -3.60
N ALA A 9 -18.55 -6.82 -4.56
CA ALA A 9 -17.08 -6.85 -4.47
C ALA A 9 -16.52 -6.01 -3.31
N ILE A 10 -17.29 -5.01 -2.82
CA ILE A 10 -16.87 -4.15 -1.70
C ILE A 10 -16.95 -4.87 -0.35
N ILE A 11 -17.78 -5.91 -0.22
CA ILE A 11 -17.94 -6.65 1.03
C ILE A 11 -16.86 -7.74 1.17
N CYS A 12 -16.44 -8.36 0.06
CA CYS A 12 -15.46 -9.46 0.10
C CYS A 12 -14.00 -9.00 0.06
N GLY A 13 -13.68 -7.87 -0.60
CA GLY A 13 -12.29 -7.41 -0.75
C GLY A 13 -11.65 -6.82 0.51
N ILE A 14 -12.41 -6.62 1.59
CA ILE A 14 -11.93 -6.08 2.87
C ILE A 14 -11.80 -7.17 3.95
N LEU A 15 -12.35 -8.38 3.73
CA LEU A 15 -12.54 -9.39 4.77
C LEU A 15 -11.77 -10.72 4.59
N ILE A 16 -10.86 -10.83 3.62
CA ILE A 16 -10.04 -12.04 3.48
C ILE A 16 -8.69 -11.81 4.14
N SER A 17 -8.67 -11.81 5.47
CA SER A 17 -7.47 -12.20 6.22
C SER A 17 -7.50 -13.73 6.37
N SER A 18 -6.64 -14.42 5.64
CA SER A 18 -6.37 -15.84 5.85
C SER A 18 -5.97 -16.07 7.30
N VAL A 19 -6.79 -16.84 8.02
CA VAL A 19 -6.44 -17.38 9.34
C VAL A 19 -5.38 -18.45 9.12
N THR A 20 -4.11 -18.06 9.21
CA THR A 20 -3.00 -18.97 9.46
C THR A 20 -2.61 -18.83 10.93
N TYR A 21 -2.61 -19.97 11.61
CA TYR A 21 -2.35 -20.13 13.04
C TYR A 21 -0.89 -19.76 13.36
N ALA A 22 -0.62 -18.47 13.54
CA ALA A 22 0.54 -17.94 14.26
C ALA A 22 0.00 -17.13 15.43
N GLN A 23 0.75 -17.06 16.54
CA GLN A 23 0.37 -16.36 17.78
C GLN A 23 -0.43 -15.07 17.48
N ASN A 24 -1.53 -14.81 18.22
CA ASN A 24 -2.40 -13.62 18.11
C ASN A 24 -1.60 -12.30 18.31
N LEU A 25 -0.74 -12.00 17.36
CA LEU A 25 0.06 -10.80 17.26
C LEU A 25 -0.81 -9.75 16.59
N PRO A 26 -0.77 -8.49 17.05
CA PRO A 26 -1.70 -7.46 16.61
C PRO A 26 -1.24 -6.84 15.28
N VAL A 27 -1.14 -7.68 14.24
CA VAL A 27 -0.75 -7.30 12.88
C VAL A 27 -1.91 -6.56 12.22
N GLU A 28 -1.66 -5.36 11.72
CA GLU A 28 -2.63 -4.61 10.94
C GLU A 28 -2.63 -5.12 9.50
N SER A 29 -3.82 -5.16 8.86
CA SER A 29 -3.87 -5.55 7.45
C SER A 29 -3.11 -4.54 6.58
N TYR A 30 -2.65 -4.98 5.42
CA TYR A 30 -1.91 -4.13 4.49
C TYR A 30 -2.68 -2.87 4.10
N ARG A 31 -1.97 -1.73 4.07
CA ARG A 31 -2.45 -0.42 3.64
C ARG A 31 -1.29 0.42 3.10
N THR A 32 -1.61 1.35 2.21
CA THR A 32 -0.68 2.42 1.80
C THR A 32 -0.34 3.30 3.02
N PRO A 33 0.86 3.92 3.10
CA PRO A 33 1.24 4.71 4.26
C PRO A 33 0.23 5.81 4.59
N LEU A 34 -0.16 5.95 5.85
CA LEU A 34 -1.12 6.96 6.28
C LEU A 34 -0.63 7.59 7.58
N MET A 35 0.02 8.75 7.45
CA MET A 35 0.73 9.43 8.53
C MET A 35 -0.18 10.49 9.18
N PRO A 36 -0.59 10.34 10.45
CA PRO A 36 -1.43 11.30 11.14
C PRO A 36 -0.65 12.59 11.48
N CYS A 37 -1.28 13.73 11.26
CA CYS A 37 -0.75 15.04 11.68
C CYS A 37 -1.58 15.65 12.81
N PRO A 38 -0.97 16.45 13.71
CA PRO A 38 -1.67 17.09 14.82
C PRO A 38 -2.44 18.35 14.42
N THR A 39 -2.06 18.99 13.32
CA THR A 39 -2.75 20.16 12.76
C THR A 39 -2.87 20.06 11.25
N ALA A 40 -3.74 20.89 10.65
CA ALA A 40 -3.85 21.00 9.20
C ALA A 40 -2.55 21.53 8.57
N ALA A 41 -1.85 22.47 9.23
CA ALA A 41 -0.61 23.04 8.72
C ALA A 41 0.50 21.97 8.61
N ASP A 42 0.63 21.11 9.62
CA ASP A 42 1.61 20.01 9.62
C ASP A 42 1.26 18.91 8.60
N ALA A 43 0.01 18.83 8.16
CA ALA A 43 -0.39 17.89 7.12
C ALA A 43 0.06 18.32 5.72
N HIS A 44 0.23 19.62 5.48
CA HIS A 44 0.68 20.14 4.18
C HIS A 44 2.17 19.89 3.93
N SER A 45 2.98 19.79 4.98
CA SER A 45 4.35 19.29 4.86
C SER A 45 4.31 17.79 4.56
N LYS A 46 4.87 17.37 3.42
CA LYS A 46 5.14 15.96 3.08
C LYS A 46 5.77 15.22 4.28
N ILE A 47 5.69 13.88 4.26
CA ILE A 47 6.09 12.97 5.35
C ILE A 47 7.36 13.46 6.06
N THR A 48 7.15 14.13 7.18
CA THR A 48 8.19 14.68 8.04
C THR A 48 7.88 14.25 9.46
N PRO A 49 8.92 14.02 10.29
CA PRO A 49 8.71 13.75 11.71
C PRO A 49 7.82 14.84 12.31
N ASN A 50 6.77 14.43 13.00
CA ASN A 50 5.80 15.32 13.61
C ASN A 50 5.40 14.79 14.99
N ARG A 51 4.47 15.47 15.68
CA ARG A 51 4.05 15.08 17.02
C ARG A 51 3.58 13.62 17.12
N TYR A 52 3.04 13.04 16.06
CA TYR A 52 2.46 11.71 16.00
C TYR A 52 3.26 10.71 15.17
N VAL A 53 4.33 11.13 14.50
CA VAL A 53 5.15 10.23 13.66
C VAL A 53 6.63 10.48 13.93
N GLN A 54 7.35 9.41 14.25
CA GLN A 54 8.82 9.39 14.33
C GLN A 54 9.38 8.46 13.27
N ILE A 55 10.55 8.79 12.75
CA ILE A 55 11.30 7.97 11.79
C ILE A 55 12.54 7.44 12.52
N VAL A 56 12.77 6.13 12.44
CA VAL A 56 13.99 5.51 12.99
C VAL A 56 15.00 5.41 11.86
N GLU A 57 15.88 6.41 11.79
CA GLU A 57 16.90 6.52 10.73
C GLU A 57 18.27 5.99 11.19
N GLU A 58 18.56 6.09 12.49
CA GLU A 58 19.82 5.62 13.06
C GLU A 58 19.70 4.15 13.51
N TRP A 59 20.44 3.28 12.83
CA TRP A 59 20.49 1.84 13.13
C TRP A 59 21.90 1.42 13.54
N GLN A 60 21.99 0.75 14.69
CA GLN A 60 23.18 0.01 15.10
C GLN A 60 23.03 -1.44 14.65
N ASP A 61 23.92 -1.90 13.77
CA ASP A 61 23.95 -3.30 13.33
C ASP A 61 24.94 -4.10 14.18
N VAL A 62 24.41 -5.10 14.90
CA VAL A 62 25.20 -6.05 15.67
C VAL A 62 24.81 -7.46 15.24
N GLU A 63 25.64 -8.09 14.40
CA GLU A 63 25.46 -9.47 13.91
C GLU A 63 24.09 -9.72 13.25
N GLY A 64 23.60 -8.78 12.43
CA GLY A 64 22.31 -8.92 11.74
C GLY A 64 21.09 -8.58 12.62
N LYS A 65 21.34 -7.93 13.77
CA LYS A 65 20.32 -7.30 14.60
C LYS A 65 20.45 -5.80 14.44
N LEU A 66 19.46 -5.21 13.80
CA LEU A 66 19.36 -3.77 13.63
C LEU A 66 18.65 -3.21 14.85
N HIS A 67 19.35 -2.39 15.63
CA HIS A 67 18.81 -1.72 16.80
C HIS A 67 18.58 -0.24 16.54
N GLY A 68 17.40 0.24 16.87
CA GLY A 68 17.02 1.66 16.83
C GLY A 68 16.28 2.07 18.10
N GLU A 69 16.19 3.38 18.32
CA GLU A 69 15.49 3.95 19.47
C GLU A 69 14.36 4.88 19.01
N PHE A 70 13.33 4.99 19.83
CA PHE A 70 12.29 6.01 19.67
C PHE A 70 11.79 6.46 21.03
N THR A 71 11.17 7.64 21.06
CA THR A 71 10.62 8.21 22.30
C THR A 71 9.10 8.08 22.30
N PHE A 72 8.51 7.70 23.42
CA PHE A 72 7.08 7.79 23.67
C PHE A 72 6.80 9.10 24.42
N PRO A 73 6.38 10.18 23.73
CA PRO A 73 6.04 11.43 24.38
C PRO A 73 4.69 11.35 25.10
N PHE A 74 4.46 12.23 26.08
CA PHE A 74 3.18 12.38 26.80
C PHE A 74 1.97 12.50 25.84
N SER A 75 2.15 13.14 24.68
CA SER A 75 1.09 13.29 23.68
C SER A 75 0.58 11.97 23.07
N TRP A 76 1.27 10.85 23.31
CA TRP A 76 0.87 9.51 22.87
C TRP A 76 0.09 8.74 23.93
N LEU A 77 -0.06 9.30 25.14
CA LEU A 77 -0.94 8.71 26.16
C LEU A 77 -2.36 8.57 25.62
N GLU A 78 -2.98 7.43 25.94
CA GLU A 78 -4.29 7.01 25.45
C GLU A 78 -4.43 6.82 23.93
N ARG A 79 -3.36 6.96 23.15
CA ARG A 79 -3.33 6.67 21.70
C ARG A 79 -2.87 5.23 21.43
N GLN A 80 -2.96 4.82 20.18
CA GLN A 80 -2.46 3.55 19.67
C GLN A 80 -1.15 3.81 18.95
N VAL A 81 -0.12 3.04 19.27
CA VAL A 81 1.22 3.14 18.68
C VAL A 81 1.44 1.94 17.76
N PHE A 82 1.88 2.23 16.54
CA PHE A 82 2.16 1.25 15.50
C PHE A 82 3.62 1.38 15.07
N VAL A 83 4.25 0.24 14.79
CA VAL A 83 5.50 0.20 14.02
C VAL A 83 5.14 -0.16 12.60
N ARG A 84 5.63 0.61 11.63
CA ARG A 84 5.49 0.35 10.20
C ARG A 84 6.86 0.27 9.57
N ILE A 85 7.17 -0.85 8.94
CA ILE A 85 8.45 -1.13 8.29
C ILE A 85 8.15 -1.23 6.80
N GLU A 86 8.64 -0.30 5.98
CA GLU A 86 8.29 -0.27 4.55
C GLU A 86 8.96 -1.39 3.74
N GLY A 87 10.19 -1.75 4.11
CA GLY A 87 10.95 -2.82 3.48
C GLY A 87 12.27 -3.05 4.22
N CYS A 88 12.69 -4.30 4.32
CA CYS A 88 13.89 -4.74 5.04
C CYS A 88 14.78 -5.67 4.20
N ALA A 89 14.36 -5.97 2.96
CA ALA A 89 15.10 -6.77 1.97
C ALA A 89 15.47 -8.21 2.39
N ALA A 90 15.01 -8.67 3.56
CA ALA A 90 15.11 -10.04 4.06
C ALA A 90 13.93 -10.32 5.00
N PRO A 91 13.60 -11.59 5.31
CA PRO A 91 12.70 -11.93 6.41
C PRO A 91 13.24 -11.43 7.76
N TYR A 92 12.36 -11.04 8.68
CA TYR A 92 12.78 -10.47 9.97
C TYR A 92 11.78 -10.71 11.11
N SER A 93 12.29 -10.69 12.35
CA SER A 93 11.48 -10.56 13.57
C SER A 93 11.61 -9.17 14.15
N ILE A 94 10.50 -8.63 14.65
CA ILE A 94 10.39 -7.31 15.28
C ILE A 94 10.32 -7.49 16.79
N TYR A 95 11.18 -6.79 17.51
CA TYR A 95 11.19 -6.72 18.96
C TYR A 95 11.01 -5.28 19.41
N ILE A 96 10.19 -5.06 20.44
CA ILE A 96 10.01 -3.76 21.10
C ILE A 96 10.37 -3.95 22.57
N ASN A 97 11.33 -3.17 23.07
CA ASN A 97 11.84 -3.28 24.43
C ASN A 97 12.22 -4.73 24.83
N GLY A 98 12.83 -5.46 23.89
CA GLY A 98 13.25 -6.86 24.05
C GLY A 98 12.14 -7.92 23.97
N LYS A 99 10.88 -7.52 23.76
CA LYS A 99 9.74 -8.45 23.61
C LYS A 99 9.36 -8.61 22.14
N LEU A 100 9.06 -9.84 21.72
CA LEU A 100 8.62 -10.14 20.35
C LEU A 100 7.28 -9.43 20.07
N ALA A 101 7.27 -8.59 19.04
CA ALA A 101 6.08 -7.89 18.54
C ALA A 101 5.47 -8.60 17.33
N GLY A 102 6.29 -9.24 16.52
CA GLY A 102 5.87 -10.13 15.44
C GLY A 102 6.99 -10.40 14.44
N ASP A 103 6.66 -11.08 13.36
CA ASP A 103 7.59 -11.60 12.35
C ASP A 103 7.08 -11.32 10.93
N SER A 104 7.99 -11.26 9.95
CA SER A 104 7.66 -11.14 8.52
C SER A 104 8.54 -12.07 7.70
N THR A 105 7.92 -12.98 6.95
CA THR A 105 8.59 -13.80 5.93
C THR A 105 8.82 -13.03 4.63
N ASN A 106 8.10 -11.92 4.43
CA ASN A 106 8.26 -11.03 3.28
C ASN A 106 8.97 -9.73 3.71
N GLY A 107 10.22 -9.58 3.25
CA GLY A 107 11.03 -8.40 3.49
C GLY A 107 10.79 -7.24 2.53
N HIS A 108 9.92 -7.42 1.53
CA HIS A 108 9.81 -6.53 0.37
C HIS A 108 8.49 -5.77 0.28
N VAL A 109 7.63 -5.88 1.29
CA VAL A 109 6.39 -5.13 1.38
C VAL A 109 6.21 -4.61 2.79
N ALA A 110 5.55 -3.46 2.89
CA ALA A 110 5.36 -2.77 4.15
C ALA A 110 4.53 -3.60 5.14
N LYS A 111 5.02 -3.73 6.38
CA LYS A 111 4.32 -4.41 7.47
C LYS A 111 4.06 -3.45 8.62
N GLU A 112 2.85 -3.53 9.19
CA GLU A 112 2.42 -2.68 10.29
C GLU A 112 1.90 -3.53 11.47
N ILE A 113 2.37 -3.24 12.67
CA ILE A 113 1.98 -3.95 13.90
C ILE A 113 1.65 -2.94 15.00
N ASN A 114 0.56 -3.17 15.72
CA ASN A 114 0.21 -2.37 16.90
C ASN A 114 1.11 -2.77 18.10
N ILE A 115 2.00 -1.86 18.50
CA ILE A 115 3.00 -2.07 19.55
C ILE A 115 2.61 -1.39 20.87
N THR A 116 1.40 -0.83 20.98
CA THR A 116 0.94 -0.05 22.15
C THR A 116 1.20 -0.74 23.48
N LYS A 117 0.96 -2.06 23.57
CA LYS A 117 1.14 -2.85 24.81
C LYS A 117 2.61 -3.15 25.15
N LEU A 118 3.52 -2.93 24.21
CA LEU A 118 4.95 -3.19 24.35
C LEU A 118 5.75 -1.92 24.65
N CYS A 119 5.16 -0.75 24.37
CA CYS A 119 5.74 0.55 24.66
C CYS A 119 5.71 0.88 26.17
N ARG A 120 6.68 1.67 26.60
CA ARG A 120 6.72 2.37 27.90
C ARG A 120 6.87 3.86 27.67
N GLU A 121 6.63 4.68 28.68
CA GLU A 121 6.88 6.12 28.61
C GLU A 121 8.38 6.40 28.36
N ASP A 122 8.67 7.53 27.71
CA ASP A 122 10.02 7.96 27.32
C ASP A 122 10.75 6.97 26.38
N LYS A 123 11.94 6.51 26.73
CA LYS A 123 12.82 5.79 25.81
C LYS A 123 12.37 4.35 25.59
N ASN A 124 12.19 4.02 24.31
CA ASN A 124 11.88 2.69 23.83
C ASN A 124 12.92 2.24 22.80
N SER A 125 13.10 0.93 22.70
CA SER A 125 13.91 0.33 21.64
C SER A 125 13.07 -0.44 20.65
N VAL A 126 13.46 -0.38 19.38
CA VAL A 126 13.01 -1.25 18.30
C VAL A 126 14.20 -2.06 17.81
N GLU A 127 14.02 -3.35 17.64
CA GLU A 127 15.06 -4.24 17.14
C GLU A 127 14.48 -5.12 16.03
N LEU A 128 15.16 -5.14 14.89
CA LEU A 128 14.86 -6.04 13.78
C LEU A 128 15.94 -7.12 13.72
N ARG A 129 15.54 -8.37 13.94
CA ARG A 129 16.43 -9.53 13.75
C ARG A 129 16.24 -10.06 12.36
N LEU A 130 17.21 -9.82 11.48
CA LEU A 130 17.19 -10.39 10.14
C LEU A 130 17.34 -11.90 10.25
N MET A 131 16.45 -12.63 9.58
CA MET A 131 16.51 -14.07 9.51
C MET A 131 17.28 -14.49 8.26
N ASN A 132 17.86 -15.67 8.31
CA ASN A 132 18.40 -16.28 7.09
C ASN A 132 17.26 -16.54 6.11
N ASN A 133 17.43 -16.08 4.87
CA ASN A 133 16.41 -16.18 3.81
C ASN A 133 16.12 -17.63 3.33
N ASN A 134 16.60 -18.66 4.06
CA ASN A 134 16.53 -20.04 3.62
C ASN A 134 15.12 -20.58 3.46
N GLU A 135 14.13 -20.02 4.17
CA GLU A 135 12.75 -20.51 4.12
C GLU A 135 11.98 -20.01 2.90
N VAL A 136 12.33 -18.84 2.35
CA VAL A 136 11.66 -18.23 1.18
C VAL A 136 12.58 -18.06 -0.04
N LYS A 137 13.86 -18.43 0.04
CA LYS A 137 14.83 -18.35 -1.09
C LYS A 137 14.35 -19.01 -2.38
N ASP A 138 13.55 -20.08 -2.28
CA ASP A 138 13.06 -20.79 -3.47
C ASP A 138 12.08 -19.91 -4.28
N ILE A 139 11.55 -18.84 -3.68
CA ILE A 139 10.59 -17.90 -4.25
C ILE A 139 11.10 -16.46 -4.25
N GLU A 140 12.33 -16.22 -3.81
CA GLU A 140 13.03 -14.92 -3.83
C GLU A 140 14.37 -15.03 -4.57
N CYS A 141 14.35 -15.59 -5.79
CA CYS A 141 15.51 -15.72 -6.66
C CYS A 141 15.86 -14.40 -7.38
N PHE A 142 15.90 -13.28 -6.66
CA PHE A 142 16.26 -11.96 -7.19
C PHE A 142 17.21 -11.23 -6.24
N THR A 143 17.94 -10.24 -6.77
CA THR A 143 18.88 -9.46 -5.96
C THR A 143 18.12 -8.56 -4.98
N CYS A 144 18.36 -8.78 -3.69
CA CYS A 144 17.89 -7.92 -2.63
C CYS A 144 18.93 -6.81 -2.40
N GLY A 145 18.53 -5.55 -2.49
CA GLY A 145 19.42 -4.43 -2.17
C GLY A 145 19.67 -4.34 -0.67
N ALA A 146 20.89 -4.03 -0.27
CA ALA A 146 21.22 -3.69 1.12
C ALA A 146 20.77 -2.26 1.41
N SER A 147 19.47 -2.04 1.59
CA SER A 147 18.94 -0.79 2.13
C SER A 147 18.63 -0.95 3.61
N GLN A 148 19.07 0.00 4.43
CA GLN A 148 18.56 0.10 5.79
C GLN A 148 17.03 0.22 5.76
N PRO A 149 16.33 -0.45 6.68
CA PRO A 149 14.88 -0.44 6.69
C PRO A 149 14.37 0.96 7.05
N ILE A 150 13.38 1.43 6.29
CA ILE A 150 12.64 2.64 6.63
C ILE A 150 11.56 2.23 7.63
N VAL A 151 11.68 2.74 8.86
CA VAL A 151 10.76 2.40 9.95
C VAL A 151 10.12 3.66 10.51
N TYR A 152 8.79 3.65 10.53
CA TYR A 152 7.97 4.68 11.13
C TYR A 152 7.37 4.17 12.44
N ILE A 153 7.42 5.00 13.48
CA ILE A 153 6.62 4.83 14.68
C ILE A 153 5.47 5.82 14.61
N ILE A 154 4.25 5.29 14.56
CA ILE A 154 3.04 6.04 14.23
C ILE A 154 2.09 6.01 15.43
N SER A 155 1.60 7.17 15.86
CA SER A 155 0.63 7.32 16.95
C SER A 155 -0.72 7.81 16.43
N GLN A 156 -1.74 6.96 16.47
CA GLN A 156 -3.10 7.30 16.03
C GLN A 156 -4.08 7.31 17.22
N PRO A 157 -5.17 8.12 17.20
CA PRO A 157 -6.21 8.04 18.21
C PRO A 157 -6.87 6.66 18.21
N ARG A 158 -7.53 6.27 19.32
CA ARG A 158 -8.24 4.97 19.40
C ARG A 158 -9.42 4.86 18.45
N VAL A 159 -9.99 5.98 18.01
CA VAL A 159 -10.97 6.01 16.93
C VAL A 159 -10.32 6.78 15.78
N ARG A 160 -9.94 6.04 14.73
CA ARG A 160 -9.04 6.54 13.69
C ARG A 160 -9.52 6.23 12.29
N ILE A 161 -9.05 7.04 11.34
CA ILE A 161 -8.99 6.67 9.93
C ILE A 161 -7.87 5.63 9.79
N ARG A 162 -8.26 4.38 9.54
CA ARG A 162 -7.35 3.24 9.37
C ARG A 162 -6.84 3.13 7.94
N ASP A 163 -7.66 3.43 6.94
CA ASP A 163 -7.24 3.37 5.54
C ASP A 163 -8.08 4.31 4.68
N VAL A 164 -7.53 4.77 3.56
CA VAL A 164 -8.20 5.65 2.60
C VAL A 164 -7.93 5.13 1.19
N ALA A 165 -8.97 5.03 0.39
CA ALA A 165 -8.85 4.68 -1.02
C ALA A 165 -9.84 5.52 -1.84
N TRP A 166 -9.53 5.74 -3.12
CA TRP A 166 -10.39 6.45 -4.04
C TRP A 166 -10.52 5.71 -5.36
N ARG A 167 -11.65 5.94 -6.02
CA ARG A 167 -11.91 5.56 -7.39
C ARG A 167 -12.42 6.77 -8.15
N THR A 168 -12.16 6.74 -9.45
CA THR A 168 -12.59 7.79 -10.36
C THR A 168 -13.68 7.23 -11.25
N ASN A 169 -14.80 7.94 -11.34
CA ASN A 169 -15.88 7.61 -12.26
C ASN A 169 -16.10 8.80 -13.19
N ILE A 170 -15.77 8.64 -14.47
CA ILE A 170 -15.97 9.69 -15.47
C ILE A 170 -17.45 9.70 -15.85
N GLY A 171 -18.14 10.77 -15.45
CA GLY A 171 -19.54 10.98 -15.81
C GLY A 171 -19.71 11.52 -17.23
N MET A 172 -20.96 11.78 -17.62
CA MET A 172 -21.26 12.49 -18.87
C MET A 172 -21.10 14.01 -18.67
N GLY A 173 -20.65 14.71 -19.71
CA GLY A 173 -20.65 16.19 -19.73
C GLY A 173 -19.46 16.88 -19.03
N GLY A 174 -18.29 16.24 -18.99
CA GLY A 174 -17.05 16.86 -18.46
C GLY A 174 -16.96 16.93 -16.93
N VAL A 175 -17.85 16.24 -16.23
CA VAL A 175 -17.83 16.09 -14.77
C VAL A 175 -17.32 14.71 -14.41
N VAL A 176 -16.31 14.66 -13.55
CA VAL A 176 -15.77 13.45 -12.95
C VAL A 176 -16.24 13.38 -11.51
N ASN A 177 -16.69 12.21 -11.07
CA ASN A 177 -16.95 11.98 -9.66
C ASN A 177 -15.76 11.26 -9.03
N ILE A 178 -15.18 11.87 -8.00
CA ILE A 178 -14.27 11.17 -7.11
C ILE A 178 -15.10 10.47 -6.03
N ASP A 179 -15.03 9.15 -6.00
CA ASP A 179 -15.60 8.32 -4.96
C ASP A 179 -14.47 7.85 -4.05
N PHE A 180 -14.36 8.45 -2.86
CA PHE A 180 -13.36 8.04 -1.88
C PHE A 180 -14.00 7.43 -0.64
N SER A 181 -13.30 6.46 -0.08
CA SER A 181 -13.72 5.68 1.08
C SER A 181 -12.68 5.81 2.18
N ALA A 182 -13.15 6.10 3.40
CA ALA A 182 -12.33 6.12 4.61
C ALA A 182 -12.79 4.97 5.52
N VAL A 183 -11.88 4.04 5.80
CA VAL A 183 -12.12 2.95 6.74
C VAL A 183 -11.88 3.50 8.14
N MET A 184 -12.93 3.53 8.95
CA MET A 184 -12.90 3.97 10.34
C MET A 184 -12.80 2.76 11.26
N LYS A 185 -11.94 2.85 12.26
CA LYS A 185 -11.73 1.80 13.27
C LYS A 185 -11.87 2.40 14.67
N ASN A 186 -12.69 1.78 15.50
CA ASN A 186 -12.79 2.06 16.93
C ASN A 186 -12.04 0.95 17.69
N GLU A 187 -11.11 1.32 18.57
CA GLU A 187 -10.33 0.40 19.41
C GLU A 187 -10.67 0.58 20.90
N THR A 188 -11.82 1.20 21.19
CA THR A 188 -12.32 1.41 22.56
C THR A 188 -13.40 0.39 22.94
N LEU A 189 -13.61 0.24 24.26
CA LEU A 189 -14.62 -0.65 24.86
C LEU A 189 -16.06 -0.09 24.78
N GLY A 190 -16.26 1.08 24.18
CA GLY A 190 -17.56 1.72 24.07
C GLY A 190 -17.85 2.18 22.66
N ALA A 191 -19.14 2.39 22.36
CA ALA A 191 -19.53 3.02 21.11
C ALA A 191 -19.00 4.46 21.07
N LYS A 192 -18.58 4.90 19.88
CA LYS A 192 -18.04 6.24 19.64
C LYS A 192 -18.61 6.79 18.35
N THR A 193 -19.03 8.06 18.41
CA THR A 193 -19.38 8.84 17.23
C THR A 193 -18.18 9.65 16.79
N SER A 194 -17.84 9.57 15.51
CA SER A 194 -16.82 10.38 14.86
C SER A 194 -17.45 11.14 13.69
N ARG A 195 -16.98 12.37 13.47
CA ARG A 195 -17.30 13.17 12.30
C ARG A 195 -16.06 13.31 11.45
N ILE A 196 -16.12 12.87 10.21
CA ILE A 196 -15.04 13.02 9.24
C ILE A 196 -15.37 14.16 8.29
N TYR A 197 -14.50 15.16 8.26
CA TYR A 197 -14.52 16.25 7.29
C TYR A 197 -13.57 15.93 6.15
N TYR A 198 -13.95 16.36 4.94
CA TYR A 198 -13.08 16.32 3.78
C TYR A 198 -13.09 17.64 3.04
N GLU A 199 -11.96 18.00 2.45
CA GLU A 199 -11.82 19.11 1.52
C GLU A 199 -10.91 18.70 0.35
N LEU A 200 -11.32 19.05 -0.87
CA LEU A 200 -10.54 18.81 -2.08
C LEU A 200 -10.00 20.15 -2.57
N PHE A 201 -8.69 20.21 -2.82
CA PHE A 201 -8.00 21.39 -3.32
C PHE A 201 -7.22 21.11 -4.59
N LEU A 202 -7.26 22.03 -5.54
CA LEU A 202 -6.34 22.09 -6.66
C LEU A 202 -5.24 23.11 -6.34
N ASN A 203 -3.98 22.71 -6.49
CA ASN A 203 -2.80 23.53 -6.25
C ASN A 203 -2.83 24.24 -4.87
N ASP A 204 -3.35 23.55 -3.85
CA ASP A 204 -3.53 24.04 -2.47
C ASP A 204 -4.31 25.35 -2.27
N THR A 205 -4.89 25.89 -3.33
CA THR A 205 -5.46 27.25 -3.36
C THR A 205 -6.92 27.25 -3.76
N LEU A 206 -7.28 26.50 -4.81
CA LEU A 206 -8.65 26.42 -5.30
C LEU A 206 -9.38 25.25 -4.63
N ARG A 207 -10.32 25.55 -3.73
CA ARG A 207 -11.20 24.54 -3.15
C ARG A 207 -12.19 24.05 -4.21
N LEU A 208 -12.10 22.77 -4.56
CA LEU A 208 -12.99 22.10 -5.52
C LEU A 208 -14.29 21.64 -4.85
N SER A 209 -14.17 21.04 -3.66
CA SER A 209 -15.31 20.50 -2.91
C SER A 209 -14.98 20.38 -1.43
N GLY A 210 -16.00 20.15 -0.62
CA GLY A 210 -15.82 19.76 0.77
C GLY A 210 -17.14 19.41 1.44
N GLY A 211 -17.03 18.68 2.54
CA GLY A 211 -18.20 18.21 3.26
C GLY A 211 -17.81 17.45 4.52
N HIS A 212 -18.78 16.81 5.13
CA HIS A 212 -18.57 15.94 6.27
C HIS A 212 -19.62 14.84 6.34
N ARG A 213 -19.29 13.79 7.08
CA ARG A 213 -20.23 12.73 7.47
C ARG A 213 -19.96 12.29 8.90
N ASP A 214 -21.01 11.81 9.54
CA ASP A 214 -20.94 11.19 10.85
C ASP A 214 -20.94 9.66 10.71
N VAL A 215 -20.23 9.00 11.60
CA VAL A 215 -20.24 7.55 11.75
C VAL A 215 -20.34 7.20 13.23
N GLU A 216 -21.18 6.22 13.53
CA GLU A 216 -21.25 5.60 14.84
C GLU A 216 -20.60 4.23 14.77
N LEU A 217 -19.54 4.04 15.55
CA LEU A 217 -18.81 2.79 15.61
C LEU A 217 -19.10 2.14 16.95
N GLY A 218 -19.60 0.90 16.93
CA GLY A 218 -19.72 0.07 18.12
C GLY A 218 -18.36 -0.22 18.77
N MET A 219 -18.38 -0.92 19.91
CA MET A 219 -17.17 -1.42 20.56
C MET A 219 -16.33 -2.25 19.58
N TYR A 220 -15.04 -1.95 19.46
CA TYR A 220 -14.14 -2.57 18.47
C TYR A 220 -14.63 -2.53 17.01
N GLY A 221 -15.56 -1.61 16.69
CA GLY A 221 -16.24 -1.55 15.42
C GLY A 221 -15.37 -1.03 14.29
N VAL A 222 -15.60 -1.55 13.09
CA VAL A 222 -15.04 -1.07 11.83
C VAL A 222 -16.19 -0.71 10.90
N ASP A 223 -16.12 0.45 10.26
CA ASP A 223 -17.06 0.86 9.22
C ASP A 223 -16.32 1.59 8.09
N THR A 224 -16.90 1.58 6.90
CA THR A 224 -16.34 2.25 5.72
C THR A 224 -17.24 3.40 5.31
N MET A 225 -16.79 4.62 5.59
CA MET A 225 -17.47 5.83 5.16
C MET A 225 -17.18 6.08 3.69
N ARG A 226 -18.21 6.38 2.90
CA ARG A 226 -18.08 6.70 1.47
C ARG A 226 -18.48 8.13 1.20
N PHE A 227 -17.69 8.82 0.38
CA PHE A 227 -17.89 10.19 -0.03
C PHE A 227 -17.83 10.27 -1.55
N GLY A 228 -18.63 11.16 -2.12
CA GLY A 228 -18.64 11.46 -3.55
C GLY A 228 -18.58 12.95 -3.73
N ALA A 229 -17.70 13.43 -4.60
CA ALA A 229 -17.62 14.84 -4.95
C ALA A 229 -17.45 15.01 -6.46
N PRO A 230 -18.21 15.93 -7.10
CA PRO A 230 -17.98 16.27 -8.50
C PRO A 230 -16.74 17.16 -8.61
N VAL A 231 -15.92 16.89 -9.62
CA VAL A 231 -14.74 17.66 -9.98
C VAL A 231 -14.65 17.80 -11.51
N PRO A 232 -14.01 18.87 -12.04
CA PRO A 232 -13.82 19.02 -13.48
C PRO A 232 -12.96 17.90 -14.06
N ASP A 233 -13.24 17.44 -15.28
CA ASP A 233 -12.41 16.45 -15.98
C ASP A 233 -11.00 16.94 -16.34
N SER A 234 -10.78 18.26 -16.36
CA SER A 234 -9.48 18.88 -16.64
C SER A 234 -8.40 18.56 -15.62
N ILE A 235 -8.75 17.98 -14.48
CA ILE A 235 -7.80 17.56 -13.43
C ILE A 235 -7.49 16.06 -13.49
N LEU A 236 -8.04 15.33 -14.48
CA LEU A 236 -7.73 13.92 -14.67
C LEU A 236 -6.23 13.75 -14.95
N TRP A 237 -5.63 12.86 -14.18
CA TRP A 237 -4.26 12.42 -14.34
C TRP A 237 -4.12 11.58 -15.62
N SER A 238 -3.12 11.90 -16.42
CA SER A 238 -2.60 11.07 -17.51
C SER A 238 -1.07 11.23 -17.62
N ARG A 239 -0.46 10.47 -18.52
CA ARG A 239 0.95 10.60 -18.88
C ARG A 239 1.33 12.00 -19.38
N GLU A 240 0.44 12.65 -20.12
CA GLU A 240 0.62 14.00 -20.66
C GLU A 240 0.24 15.10 -19.67
N SER A 241 -0.68 14.80 -18.75
CA SER A 241 -1.18 15.75 -17.75
C SER A 241 -1.19 15.07 -16.37
N PRO A 242 -0.03 15.01 -15.68
CA PRO A 242 0.08 14.35 -14.38
C PRO A 242 -0.48 15.21 -13.23
N SER A 243 -1.74 15.64 -13.36
CA SER A 243 -2.41 16.46 -12.35
C SER A 243 -2.69 15.70 -11.06
N GLN A 244 -2.45 16.36 -9.93
CA GLN A 244 -2.75 15.89 -8.58
C GLN A 244 -3.58 16.94 -7.84
N ILE A 245 -4.49 16.48 -6.99
CA ILE A 245 -5.27 17.32 -6.07
C ILE A 245 -5.01 16.88 -4.64
N SER A 246 -5.15 17.79 -3.69
CA SER A 246 -4.96 17.51 -2.28
C SER A 246 -6.32 17.12 -1.66
N LEU A 247 -6.41 15.89 -1.11
CA LEU A 247 -7.53 15.43 -0.30
C LEU A 247 -7.17 15.58 1.18
N ARG A 248 -7.74 16.63 1.78
CA ARG A 248 -7.54 16.95 3.19
C ARG A 248 -8.63 16.29 4.01
N LEU A 249 -8.24 15.44 4.96
CA LEU A 249 -9.15 14.75 5.86
C LEU A 249 -8.92 15.21 7.30
N LYS A 250 -10.01 15.31 8.05
CA LYS A 250 -9.96 15.64 9.47
C LYS A 250 -10.99 14.84 10.25
N ASN A 251 -10.52 14.14 11.27
CA ASN A 251 -11.36 13.36 12.17
C ASN A 251 -11.66 14.16 13.44
N ARG A 252 -12.95 14.33 13.75
CA ARG A 252 -13.44 15.02 14.94
C ARG A 252 -14.21 14.06 15.84
N ILE A 253 -13.85 14.01 17.11
CA ILE A 253 -14.50 13.19 18.14
C ILE A 253 -14.86 14.08 19.33
N ALA A 254 -16.12 14.03 19.77
CA ALA A 254 -16.61 14.82 20.90
C ALA A 254 -16.19 16.31 20.83
N GLY A 255 -16.31 16.90 19.64
CA GLY A 255 -15.98 18.31 19.38
C GLY A 255 -14.49 18.63 19.18
N ARG A 256 -13.57 17.67 19.37
CA ARG A 256 -12.12 17.87 19.22
C ARG A 256 -11.59 17.24 17.94
N ASP A 257 -10.76 17.97 17.20
CA ASP A 257 -10.02 17.43 16.06
C ASP A 257 -8.84 16.59 16.58
N VAL A 258 -8.76 15.32 16.16
CA VAL A 258 -7.84 14.32 16.76
C VAL A 258 -6.73 13.83 15.83
N GLU A 259 -6.90 14.01 14.53
CA GLU A 259 -5.92 13.72 13.48
C GLU A 259 -6.32 14.43 12.18
N PHE A 260 -5.30 14.80 11.40
CA PHE A 260 -5.39 15.45 10.11
C PHE A 260 -4.55 14.67 9.08
N TYR A 261 -4.97 14.69 7.83
CA TYR A 261 -4.24 14.11 6.71
C TYR A 261 -4.33 15.05 5.51
N ASP A 262 -3.25 15.13 4.72
CA ASP A 262 -3.26 15.70 3.39
C ASP A 262 -2.72 14.63 2.43
N LEU A 263 -3.53 14.24 1.45
CA LEU A 263 -3.23 13.12 0.55
C LEU A 263 -3.21 13.62 -0.89
N ASP A 264 -2.11 13.35 -1.59
CA ASP A 264 -2.02 13.57 -3.03
C ASP A 264 -2.91 12.55 -3.76
N VAL A 265 -3.94 13.05 -4.44
CA VAL A 265 -4.91 12.26 -5.20
C VAL A 265 -4.74 12.55 -6.68
N ALA A 266 -4.37 11.51 -7.42
CA ALA A 266 -4.39 11.52 -8.88
C ALA A 266 -5.59 10.73 -9.40
N LEU A 267 -6.49 11.42 -10.09
CA LEU A 267 -7.75 10.86 -10.59
C LEU A 267 -7.60 10.39 -12.01
N ARG A 268 -7.86 9.10 -12.27
CA ARG A 268 -7.94 8.57 -13.63
C ARG A 268 -8.91 7.41 -13.67
N GLN A 269 -9.50 7.18 -14.83
CA GLN A 269 -10.16 5.92 -15.12
C GLN A 269 -9.20 5.02 -15.90
N LEU A 270 -9.10 3.76 -15.47
CA LEU A 270 -8.28 2.75 -16.11
C LEU A 270 -9.17 1.57 -16.53
N GLU A 271 -9.02 1.13 -17.77
CA GLU A 271 -9.67 -0.08 -18.27
C GLU A 271 -8.67 -0.84 -19.16
N TYR A 272 -8.66 -2.16 -19.05
CA TYR A 272 -7.94 -3.05 -19.97
C TYR A 272 -8.97 -3.93 -20.67
N LYS A 273 -9.10 -3.78 -21.98
CA LYS A 273 -10.02 -4.57 -22.81
C LYS A 273 -9.43 -4.79 -24.19
N ASP A 274 -9.71 -5.96 -24.76
CA ASP A 274 -9.28 -6.35 -26.11
C ASP A 274 -7.76 -6.15 -26.34
N GLY A 275 -6.95 -6.45 -25.32
CA GLY A 275 -5.50 -6.32 -25.37
C GLY A 275 -4.96 -4.88 -25.30
N LYS A 276 -5.80 -3.89 -24.99
CA LYS A 276 -5.44 -2.47 -25.01
C LYS A 276 -5.70 -1.82 -23.65
N PHE A 277 -4.79 -0.93 -23.27
CA PHE A 277 -4.98 -0.03 -22.14
C PHE A 277 -5.82 1.17 -22.57
N TYR A 278 -6.79 1.53 -21.74
CA TYR A 278 -7.56 2.75 -21.85
C TYR A 278 -7.35 3.57 -20.59
N VAL A 279 -6.79 4.77 -20.74
CA VAL A 279 -6.67 5.76 -19.67
C VAL A 279 -7.57 6.94 -20.03
N ASN A 280 -8.53 7.24 -19.16
CA ASN A 280 -9.53 8.29 -19.40
C ASN A 280 -10.25 8.13 -20.75
N ASN A 281 -10.65 6.89 -21.08
CA ASN A 281 -11.29 6.48 -22.34
C ASN A 281 -10.41 6.64 -23.62
N ARG A 282 -9.11 6.93 -23.48
CA ARG A 282 -8.16 7.00 -24.60
C ARG A 282 -7.26 5.79 -24.62
N VAL A 283 -7.03 5.26 -25.83
CA VAL A 283 -6.15 4.09 -26.02
C VAL A 283 -4.70 4.51 -25.80
N GLU A 284 -4.00 3.77 -24.94
CA GLU A 284 -2.58 3.93 -24.65
C GLU A 284 -1.80 2.75 -25.23
N ASN A 285 -0.82 3.05 -26.09
CA ASN A 285 0.12 2.05 -26.61
C ASN A 285 1.32 1.99 -25.68
N ILE A 286 1.40 0.93 -24.88
CA ILE A 286 2.38 0.82 -23.80
C ILE A 286 3.50 -0.15 -24.20
N SER A 287 4.72 0.38 -24.22
CA SER A 287 5.95 -0.42 -24.34
C SER A 287 6.70 -0.35 -23.03
N TRP A 288 6.73 -1.46 -22.29
CA TRP A 288 7.36 -1.53 -20.97
C TRP A 288 8.88 -1.51 -21.09
N HIS A 289 9.53 -0.56 -20.41
CA HIS A 289 10.95 -0.62 -20.13
C HIS A 289 11.16 -1.32 -18.79
N THR A 290 11.89 -2.45 -18.79
CA THR A 290 12.18 -3.19 -17.56
C THR A 290 13.25 -2.45 -16.75
N MET A 291 13.02 -2.28 -15.45
CA MET A 291 13.94 -1.62 -14.54
C MET A 291 14.02 -2.35 -13.20
N SER A 292 15.17 -2.28 -12.54
CA SER A 292 15.35 -2.87 -11.21
C SER A 292 14.58 -2.08 -10.14
N PRO A 293 13.99 -2.74 -9.12
CA PRO A 293 13.42 -2.06 -7.95
C PRO A 293 14.46 -1.27 -7.14
N LEU A 294 15.75 -1.55 -7.34
CA LEU A 294 16.87 -0.85 -6.67
C LEU A 294 17.25 0.47 -7.36
N ALA A 295 16.61 0.79 -8.49
CA ALA A 295 16.88 2.01 -9.23
C ALA A 295 16.71 3.27 -8.38
N THR A 296 17.47 4.29 -8.73
CA THR A 296 17.45 5.61 -8.13
C THR A 296 16.54 6.55 -8.91
N THR A 297 16.12 7.64 -8.27
CA THR A 297 15.38 8.72 -8.97
C THR A 297 16.19 9.34 -10.11
N LYS A 298 17.53 9.28 -10.05
CA LYS A 298 18.42 9.70 -11.13
C LYS A 298 18.29 8.80 -12.36
N GLU A 299 18.34 7.49 -12.19
CA GLU A 299 18.17 6.53 -13.30
C GLU A 299 16.77 6.64 -13.92
N LEU A 300 15.73 6.86 -13.11
CA LEU A 300 14.38 7.19 -13.60
C LEU A 300 14.37 8.44 -14.47
N ALA A 301 15.04 9.50 -14.02
CA ALA A 301 15.12 10.76 -14.76
C ALA A 301 15.89 10.59 -16.09
N GLU A 302 16.97 9.81 -16.10
CA GLU A 302 17.73 9.48 -17.31
C GLU A 302 16.86 8.70 -18.31
N ALA A 303 16.15 7.66 -17.86
CA ALA A 303 15.22 6.90 -18.68
C ALA A 303 14.11 7.80 -19.26
N TYR A 304 13.53 8.68 -18.44
CA TYR A 304 12.53 9.63 -18.88
C TYR A 304 13.07 10.61 -19.92
N ASN A 305 14.28 11.13 -19.74
CA ASN A 305 14.91 12.01 -20.72
C ASN A 305 15.22 11.29 -22.05
N ALA A 306 15.44 9.98 -22.01
CA ALA A 306 15.58 9.12 -23.19
C ALA A 306 14.24 8.79 -23.89
N GLY A 307 13.11 9.33 -23.41
CA GLY A 307 11.80 9.14 -24.01
C GLY A 307 10.99 7.96 -23.44
N ILE A 308 11.49 7.26 -22.41
CA ILE A 308 10.76 6.18 -21.76
C ILE A 308 9.59 6.77 -20.95
N ARG A 309 8.39 6.22 -21.14
CA ARG A 309 7.16 6.68 -20.47
C ARG A 309 6.36 5.57 -19.80
N ALA A 310 6.84 4.33 -19.88
CA ALA A 310 6.25 3.19 -19.22
C ALA A 310 7.36 2.27 -18.71
N ILE A 311 7.31 1.95 -17.42
CA ILE A 311 8.33 1.19 -16.72
C ILE A 311 7.68 -0.01 -16.05
N ARG A 312 8.28 -1.19 -16.21
CA ARG A 312 7.98 -2.34 -15.37
C ARG A 312 9.13 -2.55 -14.40
N PHE A 313 8.84 -2.52 -13.11
CA PHE A 313 9.81 -2.94 -12.10
C PHE A 313 9.82 -4.47 -12.01
N THR A 314 11.01 -5.08 -11.99
CA THR A 314 11.19 -6.51 -11.71
C THR A 314 10.82 -6.84 -10.26
N ALA A 315 10.79 -8.13 -9.90
CA ALA A 315 10.43 -8.54 -8.54
C ALA A 315 11.32 -7.89 -7.46
N GLY A 316 10.69 -7.31 -6.44
CA GLY A 316 11.36 -6.74 -5.28
C GLY A 316 10.61 -5.55 -4.67
N TYR A 317 11.24 -4.87 -3.73
CA TYR A 317 10.67 -3.70 -3.05
C TYR A 317 10.96 -2.42 -3.85
N VAL A 318 9.90 -1.82 -4.41
CA VAL A 318 9.97 -0.50 -5.05
C VAL A 318 9.68 0.56 -4.00
N ARG A 319 10.63 1.46 -3.78
CA ARG A 319 10.47 2.58 -2.82
C ARG A 319 9.34 3.52 -3.25
N ASP A 320 8.57 4.00 -2.27
CA ASP A 320 7.46 4.93 -2.47
C ASP A 320 7.89 6.19 -3.24
N GLU A 321 9.09 6.72 -2.96
CA GLU A 321 9.69 7.86 -3.66
C GLU A 321 9.75 7.68 -5.19
N LEU A 322 10.03 6.46 -5.67
CA LEU A 322 10.07 6.17 -7.11
C LEU A 322 8.67 6.23 -7.72
N LEU A 323 7.66 5.78 -6.97
CA LEU A 323 6.26 5.80 -7.40
C LEU A 323 5.69 7.22 -7.37
N GLU A 324 5.98 7.99 -6.32
CA GLU A 324 5.65 9.42 -6.24
C GLU A 324 6.28 10.20 -7.40
N TRP A 325 7.53 9.90 -7.75
CA TRP A 325 8.20 10.51 -8.90
C TRP A 325 7.47 10.17 -10.20
N CYS A 326 7.09 8.91 -10.40
CA CYS A 326 6.34 8.48 -11.59
C CYS A 326 4.94 9.11 -11.65
N ASP A 327 4.25 9.25 -10.51
CA ASP A 327 2.98 9.97 -10.41
C ASP A 327 3.13 11.42 -10.86
N ALA A 328 4.15 12.13 -10.33
CA ALA A 328 4.38 13.54 -10.62
C ALA A 328 4.86 13.80 -12.06
N LYS A 329 5.53 12.84 -12.70
CA LYS A 329 6.07 12.96 -14.06
C LYS A 329 5.18 12.38 -15.14
N GLY A 330 4.10 11.69 -14.79
CA GLY A 330 3.25 11.02 -15.76
C GLY A 330 3.97 9.86 -16.43
N VAL A 331 4.51 8.94 -15.64
CA VAL A 331 5.13 7.70 -16.13
C VAL A 331 4.24 6.53 -15.72
N TYR A 332 3.86 5.69 -16.69
CA TYR A 332 3.11 4.47 -16.38
C TYR A 332 4.01 3.43 -15.72
N VAL A 333 3.50 2.76 -14.70
CA VAL A 333 4.23 1.78 -13.90
C VAL A 333 3.48 0.46 -13.88
N ALA A 334 4.22 -0.62 -14.11
CA ALA A 334 3.83 -1.97 -13.77
C ALA A 334 4.70 -2.47 -12.62
N LEU A 335 4.08 -3.00 -11.57
CA LEU A 335 4.79 -3.55 -10.42
C LEU A 335 4.73 -5.07 -10.44
N THR A 336 5.86 -5.73 -10.21
CA THR A 336 5.94 -7.18 -10.10
C THR A 336 5.99 -7.56 -8.62
N ALA A 337 5.12 -8.49 -8.20
CA ALA A 337 5.17 -8.99 -6.83
C ALA A 337 6.56 -9.58 -6.53
N PRO A 338 7.06 -9.50 -5.28
CA PRO A 338 8.39 -9.99 -4.92
C PRO A 338 8.42 -11.52 -4.89
N ILE A 339 8.26 -12.14 -6.06
CA ILE A 339 8.18 -13.57 -6.29
C ILE A 339 9.04 -13.88 -7.52
N ASN A 340 10.09 -14.65 -7.34
CA ASN A 340 10.91 -15.22 -8.40
C ASN A 340 11.37 -16.62 -8.00
N SER A 341 11.02 -17.63 -8.79
CA SER A 341 11.34 -19.04 -8.51
C SER A 341 12.24 -19.65 -9.59
N SER A 342 13.03 -18.82 -10.27
CA SER A 342 13.86 -19.19 -11.41
C SER A 342 14.83 -20.34 -11.10
N LEU A 343 15.45 -20.34 -9.91
CA LEU A 343 16.43 -21.37 -9.52
C LEU A 343 15.80 -22.76 -9.32
N ALA A 344 14.48 -22.86 -9.15
CA ALA A 344 13.79 -24.15 -9.01
C ALA A 344 13.46 -24.82 -10.36
N GLY A 345 13.79 -24.17 -11.49
CA GLY A 345 13.48 -24.64 -12.83
C GLY A 345 11.98 -24.64 -13.13
N LYS A 346 11.57 -25.19 -14.29
CA LYS A 346 10.18 -25.07 -14.78
C LYS A 346 9.24 -26.25 -14.42
N SER A 347 9.73 -27.30 -13.78
CA SER A 347 8.96 -28.54 -13.55
C SER A 347 7.74 -28.28 -12.66
N ARG A 348 6.53 -28.61 -13.13
CA ARG A 348 5.28 -28.50 -12.34
C ARG A 348 4.92 -29.77 -11.56
N LYS A 349 5.79 -30.79 -11.56
CA LYS A 349 5.57 -32.05 -10.82
C LYS A 349 5.74 -31.84 -9.31
N ARG A 350 5.26 -32.78 -8.50
CA ARG A 350 5.51 -32.79 -7.04
C ARG A 350 7.03 -32.75 -6.79
N GLY A 351 7.48 -31.80 -5.97
CA GLY A 351 8.91 -31.54 -5.71
C GLY A 351 9.63 -30.69 -6.77
N GLY A 352 8.91 -30.19 -7.77
CA GLY A 352 9.41 -29.22 -8.75
C GLY A 352 9.26 -27.77 -8.27
N ASN A 353 8.93 -26.86 -9.19
CA ASN A 353 8.85 -25.42 -8.97
C ASN A 353 7.82 -25.05 -7.86
N PRO A 354 8.20 -24.16 -6.91
CA PRO A 354 7.35 -23.65 -5.84
C PRO A 354 5.98 -23.12 -6.28
N SER A 355 5.88 -22.51 -7.47
CA SER A 355 4.66 -21.90 -7.98
C SER A 355 3.51 -22.90 -8.16
N ASN A 356 3.82 -24.21 -8.27
CA ASN A 356 2.81 -25.28 -8.33
C ASN A 356 2.77 -26.16 -7.06
N ASN A 357 3.33 -25.68 -5.94
CA ASN A 357 3.33 -26.42 -4.68
C ASN A 357 2.46 -25.70 -3.64
N PRO A 358 1.33 -26.31 -3.20
CA PRO A 358 0.39 -25.70 -2.26
C PRO A 358 0.98 -25.19 -0.94
N ARG A 359 2.18 -25.64 -0.53
CA ARG A 359 2.82 -25.09 0.68
C ARG A 359 3.12 -23.59 0.57
N TRP A 360 3.36 -23.09 -0.64
CA TRP A 360 3.75 -21.71 -0.92
C TRP A 360 2.58 -20.77 -1.18
N ARG A 361 1.37 -21.32 -1.19
CA ARG A 361 0.15 -20.61 -1.55
C ARG A 361 -0.06 -19.35 -0.71
N GLY A 362 0.16 -19.45 0.60
CA GLY A 362 0.08 -18.31 1.52
C GLY A 362 1.05 -17.20 1.16
N GLU A 363 2.34 -17.55 0.98
CA GLU A 363 3.40 -16.60 0.61
C GLU A 363 3.11 -15.89 -0.71
N TYR A 364 2.66 -16.62 -1.74
CA TYR A 364 2.35 -16.04 -3.05
C TYR A 364 1.17 -15.08 -2.97
N MET A 365 0.09 -15.48 -2.28
CA MET A 365 -1.11 -14.65 -2.15
C MET A 365 -0.83 -13.41 -1.30
N GLU A 366 -0.10 -13.56 -0.19
CA GLU A 366 0.28 -12.45 0.68
C GLU A 366 1.10 -11.42 -0.08
N ARG A 367 2.16 -11.81 -0.79
CA ARG A 367 3.02 -10.89 -1.54
C ARG A 367 2.26 -10.09 -2.60
N VAL A 368 1.37 -10.75 -3.34
CA VAL A 368 0.54 -10.09 -4.37
C VAL A 368 -0.47 -9.14 -3.73
N THR A 369 -1.22 -9.60 -2.72
CA THR A 369 -2.23 -8.77 -2.06
C THR A 369 -1.60 -7.59 -1.32
N ALA A 370 -0.47 -7.80 -0.65
CA ALA A 370 0.27 -6.77 0.05
C ALA A 370 0.77 -5.70 -0.93
N MET A 371 1.40 -6.08 -2.05
CA MET A 371 1.82 -5.15 -3.11
C MET A 371 0.67 -4.28 -3.59
N ILE A 372 -0.50 -4.87 -3.85
CA ILE A 372 -1.68 -4.13 -4.29
C ILE A 372 -2.14 -3.16 -3.20
N HIS A 373 -2.30 -3.64 -1.96
CA HIS A 373 -2.80 -2.82 -0.86
C HIS A 373 -1.87 -1.66 -0.49
N THR A 374 -0.55 -1.84 -0.60
CA THR A 374 0.42 -0.78 -0.32
C THR A 374 0.52 0.21 -1.47
N THR A 375 0.35 -0.18 -2.72
CA THR A 375 0.58 0.70 -3.88
C THR A 375 -0.70 1.21 -4.57
N LYS A 376 -1.88 0.79 -4.12
CA LYS A 376 -3.17 1.10 -4.76
C LYS A 376 -3.48 2.58 -4.97
N ARG A 377 -2.84 3.49 -4.22
CA ARG A 377 -3.08 4.94 -4.32
C ARG A 377 -2.26 5.63 -5.40
N HIS A 378 -1.19 5.01 -5.90
CA HIS A 378 -0.39 5.56 -7.00
C HIS A 378 -1.14 5.46 -8.31
N ALA A 379 -1.23 6.59 -9.03
CA ALA A 379 -1.90 6.63 -10.32
C ALA A 379 -1.04 6.13 -11.47
N SER A 380 0.27 6.34 -11.37
CA SER A 380 1.28 5.76 -12.25
C SER A 380 1.18 4.25 -12.33
N VAL A 381 0.91 3.56 -11.21
CA VAL A 381 0.72 2.11 -11.19
C VAL A 381 -0.56 1.77 -11.93
N ILE A 382 -0.45 1.21 -13.13
CA ILE A 382 -1.58 0.84 -13.99
C ILE A 382 -1.67 -0.66 -14.25
N ALA A 383 -0.70 -1.45 -13.80
CA ALA A 383 -0.70 -2.89 -13.97
C ALA A 383 0.09 -3.57 -12.84
N TYR A 384 -0.25 -4.83 -12.58
CA TYR A 384 0.52 -5.67 -11.67
C TYR A 384 0.96 -6.94 -12.38
N TYR A 385 2.13 -7.45 -12.03
CA TYR A 385 2.64 -8.75 -12.45
C TYR A 385 2.69 -9.68 -11.25
N LEU A 386 2.18 -10.91 -11.41
CA LEU A 386 2.07 -11.87 -10.31
C LEU A 386 3.41 -12.40 -9.82
N ALA A 387 4.39 -12.53 -10.70
CA ALA A 387 5.72 -13.02 -10.42
C ALA A 387 6.66 -12.68 -11.58
N ASP A 388 7.95 -12.77 -11.28
CA ASP A 388 9.06 -12.67 -12.23
C ASP A 388 9.69 -14.05 -12.41
N GLU A 389 10.19 -14.36 -13.61
CA GLU A 389 10.95 -15.58 -13.94
C GLU A 389 10.55 -16.87 -13.18
N SER A 390 9.25 -17.15 -13.11
CA SER A 390 8.70 -18.28 -12.37
C SER A 390 8.01 -19.26 -13.32
N SER A 391 7.78 -20.50 -12.92
CA SER A 391 6.90 -21.42 -13.66
C SER A 391 5.43 -21.18 -13.29
N ASN A 392 4.49 -21.46 -14.18
CA ASN A 392 3.07 -21.37 -13.81
C ASN A 392 2.65 -22.48 -12.81
N GLY A 393 1.58 -22.26 -12.06
CA GLY A 393 1.05 -23.25 -11.11
C GLY A 393 -0.04 -22.71 -10.20
N ILE A 394 -0.60 -23.61 -9.37
CA ILE A 394 -1.76 -23.31 -8.51
C ILE A 394 -1.60 -22.05 -7.65
N CYS A 395 -0.39 -21.76 -7.16
CA CYS A 395 -0.15 -20.58 -6.34
C CYS A 395 -0.40 -19.28 -7.12
N LEU A 396 -0.01 -19.22 -8.40
CA LEU A 396 -0.24 -18.04 -9.25
C LEU A 396 -1.70 -17.91 -9.68
N TYR A 397 -2.41 -19.02 -9.87
CA TYR A 397 -3.86 -18.99 -10.10
C TYR A 397 -4.62 -18.42 -8.90
N GLU A 398 -4.32 -18.90 -7.69
CA GLU A 398 -4.95 -18.37 -6.48
C GLU A 398 -4.56 -16.91 -6.22
N SER A 399 -3.30 -16.53 -6.47
CA SER A 399 -2.87 -15.13 -6.41
C SER A 399 -3.56 -14.23 -7.43
N TYR A 400 -3.81 -14.71 -8.65
CA TYR A 400 -4.59 -13.97 -9.65
C TYR A 400 -6.01 -13.70 -9.15
N LEU A 401 -6.70 -14.74 -8.67
CA LEU A 401 -8.07 -14.58 -8.14
C LEU A 401 -8.09 -13.64 -6.93
N ALA A 402 -7.10 -13.74 -6.04
CA ALA A 402 -6.95 -12.82 -4.91
C ALA A 402 -6.73 -11.38 -5.37
N ALA A 403 -5.88 -11.16 -6.38
CA ALA A 403 -5.63 -9.84 -6.97
C ALA A 403 -6.90 -9.23 -7.59
N LYS A 404 -7.64 -10.01 -8.39
CA LYS A 404 -8.89 -9.57 -9.03
C LYS A 404 -10.02 -9.29 -8.03
N ALA A 405 -9.97 -9.90 -6.85
CA ALA A 405 -10.94 -9.62 -5.78
C ALA A 405 -10.76 -8.22 -5.16
N ILE A 406 -9.55 -7.64 -5.23
CA ILE A 406 -9.20 -6.39 -4.54
C ILE A 406 -8.79 -5.25 -5.49
N SER A 407 -8.48 -5.53 -6.76
CA SER A 407 -8.03 -4.55 -7.75
C SER A 407 -8.77 -4.71 -9.08
N ASP A 408 -9.08 -3.58 -9.69
CA ASP A 408 -9.59 -3.44 -11.06
C ASP A 408 -8.47 -3.26 -12.10
N ARG A 409 -7.25 -2.91 -11.66
CA ARG A 409 -6.06 -2.84 -12.52
C ARG A 409 -5.79 -4.21 -13.16
N PRO A 410 -5.36 -4.25 -14.44
CA PRO A 410 -4.99 -5.49 -15.10
C PRO A 410 -3.83 -6.19 -14.41
N ILE A 411 -3.93 -7.52 -14.37
CA ILE A 411 -2.99 -8.43 -13.71
C ILE A 411 -2.37 -9.33 -14.78
N PHE A 412 -1.06 -9.24 -14.95
CA PHE A 412 -0.31 -10.00 -15.94
C PHE A 412 0.62 -11.02 -15.29
N TYR A 413 1.09 -11.94 -16.12
CA TYR A 413 2.17 -12.85 -15.78
C TYR A 413 2.83 -13.35 -17.06
N GLU A 414 4.17 -13.26 -17.16
CA GLU A 414 4.91 -13.53 -18.41
C GLU A 414 4.68 -14.95 -18.95
N ASP A 415 4.83 -15.97 -18.10
CA ASP A 415 4.59 -17.39 -18.45
C ASP A 415 3.08 -17.73 -18.39
N GLY A 416 2.21 -16.74 -18.15
CA GLY A 416 0.74 -16.88 -18.15
C GLY A 416 0.17 -17.09 -19.55
N THR A 417 0.82 -16.59 -20.60
CA THR A 417 0.45 -16.79 -22.01
C THR A 417 -1.06 -16.62 -22.29
N ARG A 418 -1.81 -17.71 -22.52
CA ARG A 418 -3.27 -17.76 -22.71
C ARG A 418 -4.00 -18.52 -21.60
N GLU A 419 -3.35 -18.70 -20.46
CA GLU A 419 -3.93 -19.31 -19.27
C GLU A 419 -4.82 -18.31 -18.51
N TRP A 420 -5.68 -18.81 -17.62
CA TRP A 420 -6.72 -18.01 -16.95
C TRP A 420 -6.21 -17.13 -15.80
N ASN A 421 -4.89 -17.08 -15.57
CA ASN A 421 -4.26 -16.31 -14.51
C ASN A 421 -3.48 -15.08 -15.04
N CYS A 422 -3.92 -14.55 -16.18
CA CYS A 422 -3.42 -13.34 -16.82
C CYS A 422 -4.59 -12.66 -17.54
N ASP A 423 -4.64 -11.32 -17.49
CA ASP A 423 -5.61 -10.52 -18.24
C ASP A 423 -5.23 -10.34 -19.72
#